data_AF-A0A0G1GH75-F1
#
_entry.id   AF-A0A0G1GH75-F1
#
_cell.length_a   1.000
_cell.length_b   1.000
_cell.length_c   1.000
_cell.angle_alpha   90.00
_cell.angle_beta   90.00
_cell.angle_gamma   90.00
#
_symmetry.space_group_name_H-M   'P 1'
#
loop_
_entity.id
_entity.type
_entity.pdbx_description
1 polymer ?
#
loop_
_entity_poly.entity_id
_entity_poly.type
_entity_poly.pdbx_seq_one_letter_code
_entity_poly.pdbx_strand_id
1 'polypeptide(L)'
;VSTLKKFGFPKEIIACVAEHHEDKPFTSTESVIVWTADAISGSRPGARYEPHEDYVKRMKKIEEIAHGFDGVTEAVAFQAGRDVRVIVDPEEVDDDKLTILAHEITKRLEKEAKYVGQVKVTVIREVRATDTTSAK
;
A
#
# COMPACT_ATOMS: atom_id res chain seq x y z
N VAL A 1 -10.48 -23.75 -1.19
CA VAL A 1 -11.13 -25.07 -0.96
C VAL A 1 -12.59 -25.20 -1.43
N SER A 2 -13.41 -24.13 -1.44
CA SER A 2 -14.83 -24.19 -1.86
C SER A 2 -15.03 -24.69 -3.30
N THR A 3 -14.17 -24.27 -4.23
CA THR A 3 -14.17 -24.73 -5.62
C THR A 3 -13.99 -26.25 -5.72
N LEU A 4 -13.03 -26.83 -4.99
CA LEU A 4 -12.78 -28.27 -4.98
C LEU A 4 -13.98 -29.07 -4.45
N LYS A 5 -14.65 -28.56 -3.40
CA LYS A 5 -15.89 -29.15 -2.88
C LYS A 5 -17.01 -29.13 -3.92
N LYS A 6 -17.17 -28.03 -4.65
CA LYS A 6 -18.20 -27.89 -5.70
C LYS A 6 -18.04 -28.92 -6.81
N PHE A 7 -16.81 -29.25 -7.18
CA PHE A 7 -16.50 -30.24 -8.22
C PHE A 7 -16.37 -31.68 -7.70
N GLY A 8 -16.68 -31.93 -6.43
CA GLY A 8 -16.73 -33.30 -5.88
C GLY A 8 -15.37 -33.96 -5.70
N PHE A 9 -14.30 -33.18 -5.47
CA PHE A 9 -12.98 -33.76 -5.18
C PHE A 9 -12.99 -34.56 -3.86
N PRO A 10 -12.17 -35.61 -3.74
CA PRO A 10 -12.03 -36.38 -2.49
C PRO A 10 -11.65 -35.51 -1.30
N LYS A 11 -12.07 -35.92 -0.10
CA LYS A 11 -11.84 -35.14 1.13
C LYS A 11 -10.36 -34.99 1.46
N GLU A 12 -9.57 -35.99 1.14
CA GLU A 12 -8.13 -36.08 1.36
C GLU A 12 -7.39 -35.03 0.53
N ILE A 13 -7.78 -34.85 -0.73
CA ILE A 13 -7.25 -33.79 -1.62
C ILE A 13 -7.66 -32.41 -1.11
N ILE A 14 -8.91 -32.25 -0.68
CA ILE A 14 -9.40 -30.99 -0.11
C ILE A 14 -8.64 -30.64 1.18
N ALA A 15 -8.32 -31.65 2.01
CA ALA A 15 -7.56 -31.50 3.25
C ALA A 15 -6.14 -31.02 2.96
N CYS A 16 -5.44 -31.65 2.00
CA CYS A 16 -4.10 -31.20 1.58
C CYS A 16 -4.09 -29.71 1.18
N VAL A 17 -5.07 -29.26 0.39
CA VAL A 17 -5.18 -27.84 -0.01
C VAL A 17 -5.63 -26.94 1.15
N ALA A 18 -6.41 -27.44 2.09
CA ALA A 18 -6.82 -26.67 3.26
C ALA A 18 -5.66 -26.45 4.25
N GLU A 19 -4.76 -27.42 4.34
CA GLU A 19 -3.72 -27.51 5.37
C GLU A 19 -2.35 -27.03 4.90
N HIS A 20 -2.14 -26.81 3.59
CA HIS A 20 -0.82 -26.49 3.01
C HIS A 20 -0.13 -25.21 3.53
N HIS A 21 -0.84 -24.32 4.24
CA HIS A 21 -0.27 -23.15 4.93
C HIS A 21 -0.12 -23.35 6.44
N GLU A 22 -0.37 -24.57 6.95
CA GLU A 22 -0.32 -24.92 8.37
C GLU A 22 -1.32 -24.14 9.26
N ASP A 23 -2.36 -23.53 8.66
CA ASP A 23 -3.47 -22.89 9.39
C ASP A 23 -4.27 -23.88 10.26
N LYS A 24 -4.09 -25.18 10.01
CA LYS A 24 -4.70 -26.31 10.73
C LYS A 24 -3.71 -27.48 10.80
N PRO A 25 -3.82 -28.36 11.80
CA PRO A 25 -2.98 -29.56 11.88
C PRO A 25 -3.10 -30.43 10.63
N PHE A 26 -1.98 -30.99 10.19
CA PHE A 26 -1.97 -31.93 9.06
C PHE A 26 -2.74 -33.21 9.41
N THR A 27 -3.67 -33.59 8.56
CA THR A 27 -4.49 -34.79 8.76
C THR A 27 -3.94 -36.04 8.08
N SER A 28 -2.89 -35.89 7.25
CA SER A 28 -2.30 -36.98 6.47
C SER A 28 -0.82 -36.72 6.13
N THR A 29 -0.11 -37.76 5.66
CA THR A 29 1.26 -37.63 5.14
C THR A 29 1.29 -36.82 3.85
N GLU A 30 0.27 -36.95 3.01
CA GLU A 30 0.09 -36.17 1.79
C GLU A 30 0.01 -34.67 2.08
N SER A 31 -0.70 -34.28 3.15
CA SER A 31 -0.75 -32.88 3.60
C SER A 31 0.64 -32.34 3.93
N VAL A 32 1.47 -33.14 4.61
CA VAL A 32 2.87 -32.77 4.93
C VAL A 32 3.72 -32.65 3.66
N ILE A 33 3.55 -33.56 2.70
CA ILE A 33 4.27 -33.52 1.41
C ILE A 33 3.88 -32.25 0.64
N VAL A 34 2.59 -31.92 0.56
CA VAL A 34 2.09 -30.74 -0.14
C VAL A 34 2.60 -29.45 0.52
N TRP A 35 2.56 -29.36 1.85
CA TRP A 35 3.15 -28.24 2.59
C TRP A 35 4.67 -28.12 2.33
N THR A 36 5.39 -29.23 2.36
CA THR A 36 6.84 -29.25 2.08
C THR A 36 7.13 -28.77 0.66
N ALA A 37 6.33 -29.20 -0.32
CA ALA A 37 6.46 -28.74 -1.70
C ALA A 37 6.16 -27.24 -1.86
N ASP A 38 5.12 -26.72 -1.18
CA ASP A 38 4.81 -25.28 -1.14
C ASP A 38 5.99 -24.50 -0.56
N ALA A 39 6.52 -24.93 0.60
CA ALA A 39 7.64 -24.30 1.27
C ALA A 39 8.91 -24.28 0.41
N ILE A 40 9.28 -25.39 -0.23
CA ILE A 40 10.41 -25.47 -1.16
C ILE A 40 10.19 -24.52 -2.35
N SER A 41 8.97 -24.47 -2.89
CA SER A 41 8.66 -23.60 -4.02
C SER A 41 8.78 -22.11 -3.65
N GLY A 42 8.26 -21.72 -2.48
CA GLY A 42 8.28 -20.35 -1.98
C GLY A 42 9.66 -19.87 -1.51
N SER A 43 10.55 -20.79 -1.17
CA SER A 43 11.93 -20.49 -0.72
C SER A 43 12.89 -20.15 -1.87
N ARG A 44 12.47 -20.34 -3.13
CA ARG A 44 13.34 -20.04 -4.28
C ARG A 44 13.59 -18.52 -4.36
N PRO A 45 14.82 -18.09 -4.71
CA PRO A 45 15.09 -16.68 -5.00
C PRO A 45 14.08 -16.16 -6.05
N GLY A 46 13.33 -15.12 -5.72
CA GLY A 46 12.32 -14.55 -6.61
C GLY A 46 10.87 -15.04 -6.42
N ALA A 47 10.63 -16.21 -5.81
CA ALA A 47 9.28 -16.81 -5.77
C ALA A 47 8.25 -16.02 -4.96
N ARG A 48 8.71 -15.35 -3.90
CA ARG A 48 7.93 -14.38 -3.10
C ARG A 48 8.62 -13.03 -3.06
N TYR A 49 9.41 -12.73 -4.09
CA TYR A 49 10.04 -11.42 -4.22
C TYR A 49 8.99 -10.43 -4.69
N GLU A 50 8.28 -9.86 -3.73
CA GLU A 50 7.63 -8.59 -3.96
C GLU A 50 8.76 -7.55 -4.03
N PRO A 51 8.92 -6.79 -5.13
CA PRO A 51 10.01 -5.83 -5.27
C PRO A 51 9.77 -4.65 -4.33
N HIS A 52 10.06 -4.85 -3.06
CA HIS A 52 9.91 -3.87 -1.99
C HIS A 52 10.72 -2.61 -2.31
N GLU A 53 11.88 -2.76 -2.94
CA GLU A 53 12.65 -1.62 -3.44
C GLU A 53 11.89 -0.79 -4.47
N ASP A 54 11.23 -1.43 -5.44
CA ASP A 54 10.48 -0.71 -6.46
C ASP A 54 9.23 -0.08 -5.87
N TYR A 55 8.61 -0.74 -4.89
CA TYR A 55 7.53 -0.16 -4.09
C TYR A 55 7.98 1.13 -3.38
N VAL A 56 9.11 1.08 -2.65
CA VAL A 56 9.65 2.24 -1.94
C VAL A 56 10.09 3.33 -2.90
N LYS A 57 10.79 2.99 -3.99
CA LYS A 57 11.20 3.94 -5.04
C LYS A 57 9.98 4.63 -5.65
N ARG A 58 8.91 3.89 -5.89
CA ARG A 58 7.65 4.44 -6.40
C ARG A 58 7.01 5.41 -5.41
N MET A 59 6.95 5.07 -4.12
CA MET A 59 6.37 5.98 -3.10
C MET A 59 7.17 7.26 -3.01
N LYS A 60 8.49 7.14 -2.89
CA LYS A 60 9.40 8.29 -2.87
C LYS A 60 9.24 9.19 -4.08
N LYS A 61 9.14 8.62 -5.28
CA LYS A 61 8.93 9.41 -6.50
C LYS A 61 7.62 10.20 -6.47
N ILE A 62 6.54 9.62 -5.96
CA ILE A 62 5.25 10.31 -5.83
C ILE A 62 5.36 11.46 -4.82
N GLU A 63 6.01 11.20 -3.68
CA GLU A 63 6.27 12.19 -2.64
C GLU A 63 7.14 13.33 -3.16
N GLU A 64 8.21 13.04 -3.89
CA GLU A 64 9.11 14.01 -4.52
C GLU A 64 8.37 14.90 -5.53
N ILE A 65 7.49 14.32 -6.37
CA ILE A 65 6.69 15.10 -7.33
C ILE A 65 5.78 16.09 -6.60
N ALA A 66 5.09 15.65 -5.54
CA ALA A 66 4.18 16.49 -4.78
C ALA A 66 4.93 17.55 -3.95
N HIS A 67 6.08 17.19 -3.35
CA HIS A 67 6.93 18.09 -2.59
C HIS A 67 7.59 19.17 -3.47
N GLY A 68 7.74 18.93 -4.78
CA GLY A 68 8.36 19.89 -5.70
C GLY A 68 7.49 21.10 -6.09
N PHE A 69 6.35 21.30 -5.43
CA PHE A 69 5.48 22.46 -5.65
C PHE A 69 5.71 23.52 -4.57
N ASP A 70 5.65 24.79 -4.95
CA ASP A 70 5.84 25.92 -4.02
C ASP A 70 4.78 25.92 -2.92
N GLY A 71 5.20 26.25 -1.69
CA GLY A 71 4.33 26.24 -0.51
C GLY A 71 4.02 24.85 0.06
N VAL A 72 4.53 23.75 -0.52
CA VAL A 72 4.43 22.42 0.08
C VAL A 72 5.53 22.23 1.12
N THR A 73 5.14 21.89 2.35
CA THR A 73 6.06 21.64 3.46
C THR A 73 6.31 20.14 3.68
N GLU A 74 5.32 19.29 3.39
CA GLU A 74 5.43 17.84 3.51
C GLU A 74 4.52 17.15 2.49
N ALA A 75 4.97 16.02 1.93
CA ALA A 75 4.14 15.17 1.09
C ALA A 75 4.41 13.70 1.40
N VAL A 76 3.34 12.92 1.60
CA VAL A 76 3.40 11.51 1.99
C VAL A 76 2.46 10.67 1.14
N ALA A 77 2.96 9.56 0.61
CA ALA A 77 2.19 8.61 -0.18
C ALA A 77 1.79 7.38 0.66
N PHE A 78 0.49 7.09 0.73
CA PHE A 78 -0.10 5.97 1.45
C PHE A 78 -0.70 4.94 0.49
N GLN A 79 -1.00 3.74 1.02
CA GLN A 79 -1.73 2.69 0.32
C GLN A 79 -1.16 2.35 -1.07
N ALA A 80 0.14 2.06 -1.15
CA ALA A 80 0.83 1.83 -2.43
C ALA A 80 0.78 3.02 -3.40
N GLY A 81 0.61 4.24 -2.88
CA GLY A 81 0.62 5.50 -3.63
C GLY A 81 -0.72 5.81 -4.29
N ARG A 82 -1.80 5.21 -3.79
CA ARG A 82 -3.18 5.52 -4.22
C ARG A 82 -3.78 6.69 -3.46
N ASP A 83 -3.19 7.08 -2.34
CA ASP A 83 -3.56 8.25 -1.57
C ASP A 83 -2.29 9.05 -1.27
N VAL A 84 -2.31 10.35 -1.56
CA VAL A 84 -1.20 11.26 -1.32
C VAL A 84 -1.72 12.40 -0.47
N ARG A 85 -1.08 12.62 0.68
CA ARG A 85 -1.36 13.76 1.55
C ARG A 85 -0.25 14.78 1.44
N VAL A 86 -0.65 16.03 1.32
CA VAL A 86 0.25 17.15 1.13
C VAL A 86 -0.08 18.17 2.20
N ILE A 87 0.90 18.57 3.00
CA ILE A 87 0.80 19.64 3.96
C ILE A 87 1.46 20.87 3.34
N VAL A 88 0.78 22.01 3.46
CA VAL A 88 1.27 23.28 2.92
C VAL A 88 1.54 24.28 4.04
N ASP A 89 2.38 25.27 3.74
CA ASP A 89 2.54 26.45 4.57
C ASP A 89 1.27 27.33 4.45
N PRO A 90 0.52 27.54 5.55
CA PRO A 90 -0.69 28.35 5.54
C PRO A 90 -0.46 29.84 5.28
N GLU A 91 0.79 30.33 5.37
CA GLU A 91 1.16 31.72 5.06
C GLU A 91 1.43 31.92 3.55
N GLU A 92 1.92 30.89 2.86
CA GLU A 92 2.21 30.95 1.40
C GLU A 92 1.03 30.54 0.52
N VAL A 93 0.23 29.58 1.01
CA VAL A 93 -0.91 28.99 0.30
C VAL A 93 -2.22 29.42 0.97
N ASP A 94 -3.06 30.14 0.22
CA ASP A 94 -4.42 30.50 0.62
C ASP A 94 -5.45 29.43 0.16
N ASP A 95 -6.72 29.62 0.51
CA ASP A 95 -7.77 28.61 0.26
C ASP A 95 -8.05 28.40 -1.24
N ASP A 96 -7.90 29.44 -2.05
CA ASP A 96 -8.08 29.35 -3.51
C ASP A 96 -6.91 28.58 -4.13
N LYS A 97 -5.67 28.93 -3.76
CA LYS A 97 -4.45 28.23 -4.17
C LYS A 97 -4.46 26.77 -3.72
N LEU A 98 -5.04 26.45 -2.57
CA LEU A 98 -5.15 25.07 -2.07
C LEU A 98 -5.82 24.15 -3.09
N THR A 99 -6.94 24.61 -3.63
CA THR A 99 -7.75 23.85 -4.60
C THR A 99 -7.01 23.70 -5.92
N ILE A 100 -6.34 24.76 -6.37
CA ILE A 100 -5.51 24.75 -7.59
C ILE A 100 -4.34 23.77 -7.43
N LEU A 101 -3.62 23.86 -6.32
CA LEU A 101 -2.46 23.03 -6.02
C LEU A 101 -2.82 21.53 -6.00
N ALA A 102 -3.95 21.17 -5.37
CA ALA A 102 -4.44 19.78 -5.38
C ALA A 102 -4.64 19.25 -6.82
N HIS A 103 -5.20 20.08 -7.70
CA HIS A 103 -5.43 19.74 -9.10
C HIS A 103 -4.13 19.65 -9.90
N GLU A 104 -3.19 20.56 -9.67
CA GLU A 104 -1.89 20.57 -10.37
C GLU A 104 -1.03 19.37 -9.99
N ILE A 105 -0.96 19.03 -8.69
CA ILE A 105 -0.28 17.83 -8.20
C ILE A 105 -0.89 16.59 -8.84
N THR A 106 -2.22 16.48 -8.86
CA THR A 106 -2.91 15.34 -9.49
C THR A 106 -2.55 15.20 -10.97
N LYS A 107 -2.59 16.31 -11.74
CA LYS A 107 -2.20 16.30 -13.17
C LYS A 107 -0.75 15.93 -13.40
N ARG A 108 0.16 16.37 -12.53
CA ARG A 108 1.59 16.06 -12.66
C ARG A 108 1.85 14.59 -12.34
N LEU A 109 1.23 14.04 -11.30
CA LEU A 109 1.31 12.62 -10.97
C LEU A 109 0.74 11.74 -12.10
N GLU A 110 -0.38 12.13 -12.71
CA GLU A 110 -0.97 11.40 -13.84
C GLU A 110 0.00 11.30 -15.03
N LYS A 111 0.73 12.38 -15.34
CA LYS A 111 1.72 12.42 -16.42
C LYS A 111 3.00 11.65 -16.11
N GLU A 112 3.57 11.86 -14.92
CA GLU A 112 4.93 11.42 -14.60
C GLU A 112 5.01 10.03 -13.93
N ALA A 113 3.98 9.62 -13.20
CA ALA A 113 4.00 8.38 -12.42
C ALA A 113 3.56 7.15 -13.22
N LYS A 114 3.09 7.30 -14.48
CA LYS A 114 2.49 6.24 -15.31
C LYS A 114 1.67 5.26 -14.46
N TYR A 115 0.74 5.82 -13.71
CA TYR A 115 0.04 5.10 -12.65
C TYR A 115 -1.16 4.35 -13.25
N VAL A 116 -1.28 3.05 -12.94
CA VAL A 116 -2.47 2.27 -13.28
C VAL A 116 -3.48 2.44 -12.14
N GLY A 117 -4.53 3.21 -12.40
CA GLY A 117 -5.62 3.46 -11.44
C GLY A 117 -5.65 4.90 -10.94
N GLN A 118 -6.63 5.19 -10.09
CA GLN A 118 -6.84 6.53 -9.54
C GLN A 118 -5.92 6.78 -8.34
N VAL A 119 -5.35 7.98 -8.27
CA VAL A 119 -4.64 8.49 -7.11
C VAL A 119 -5.46 9.63 -6.52
N LYS A 120 -5.78 9.53 -5.23
CA LYS A 120 -6.43 10.60 -4.47
C LYS A 120 -5.36 11.52 -3.91
N VAL A 121 -5.46 12.82 -4.18
CA VAL A 121 -4.58 13.83 -3.58
C VAL A 121 -5.41 14.65 -2.58
N THR A 122 -4.91 14.77 -1.36
CA THR A 122 -5.51 15.59 -0.30
C THR A 122 -4.48 16.64 0.13
N VAL A 123 -4.77 17.91 -0.11
CA VAL A 123 -3.93 19.02 0.34
C VAL A 123 -4.53 19.61 1.62
N ILE A 124 -3.69 19.77 2.63
CA ILE A 124 -4.08 20.16 3.99
C ILE A 124 -3.34 21.44 4.33
N ARG A 125 -4.12 22.49 4.59
CA ARG A 125 -3.66 23.74 5.17
C ARG A 125 -4.11 23.77 6.62
N GLU A 126 -3.16 23.85 7.54
CA GLU A 126 -3.43 23.78 8.97
C GLU A 126 -2.65 24.84 9.73
N VAL A 127 -3.33 25.55 10.63
CA VAL A 127 -2.71 26.41 11.63
C VAL A 127 -2.93 25.77 13.00
N ARG A 128 -1.85 25.46 13.72
CA ARG A 128 -1.93 24.85 15.06
C ARG A 128 -1.56 25.88 16.12
N ALA A 129 -2.43 26.03 17.11
CA ALA A 129 -2.15 26.74 18.35
C ALA A 129 -2.38 25.78 19.53
N THR A 130 -1.38 25.69 20.41
CA THR A 130 -1.40 24.77 21.55
C THR A 130 -1.09 25.57 22.81
N ASP A 131 -1.84 25.31 23.89
CA ASP A 131 -1.59 25.88 25.22
C ASP A 131 -1.63 24.76 26.27
N THR A 132 -0.99 24.96 27.42
CA THR A 132 -0.94 23.94 28.49
C THR A 132 -0.99 24.61 29.86
N THR A 133 -1.96 24.19 30.68
CA THR A 133 -2.06 24.65 32.07
C THR A 133 -1.03 23.97 32.96
N SER A 134 -0.40 24.72 33.86
CA SER A 134 0.47 24.16 34.90
C SER A 134 -0.34 23.62 36.08
N ALA A 135 0.09 22.48 36.65
CA ALA A 135 -0.42 22.00 37.93
C ALA A 135 0.06 22.91 39.07
N LYS A 136 -0.77 23.10 40.11
CA LYS A 136 -0.40 23.79 41.34
C LYS A 136 0.49 22.94 42.22
#